data_AF-A0A7S2QD24-F1
#
_entry.id   AF-A0A7S2QD24-F1
#
_cell.length_a   1.000
_cell.length_b   1.000
_cell.length_c   1.000
_cell.angle_alpha   90.00
_cell.angle_beta   90.00
_cell.angle_gamma   90.00
#
_symmetry.space_group_name_H-M   'P 1'
#
loop_
_entity.id
_entity.type
_entity.pdbx_description
1 polymer ?
#
loop_
_entity_poly.entity_id
_entity_poly.type
_entity_poly.pdbx_seq_one_letter_code
_entity_poly.pdbx_strand_id
1 'polypeptide(L)'
;GRRRAEGALLGIAIFVLSFLPMTNMLFPIGTLVAERLLYMPSVGFLVFCTCFLHSETRLWTTALRAAVGVSLLGVLALWWVLCYRRVSDWRTVESITLVDGLTQLRSTRTQFNLANVYMQQARMDEALIAYQRANNLDPQERDAMPLYHAGQILMYRGQYVEAEQYLHKAVSGFFSPLVLHEEEVWHDYGLALWHVGRKLEAAQNFQNAIITNPVFPKGYNNLGCALVMLGLNNQPQSQQLVQDGLKALEQAVTLASGTPLYWRNAAALLSLAGDQQAALGA
;
A
#
# COMPACT_ATOMS: atom_id res chain seq x y z
N GLY A 1 21.32 50.11 17.72
CA GLY A 1 21.75 50.72 16.45
C GLY A 1 22.39 49.71 15.51
N ARG A 2 23.68 49.38 15.67
CA ARG A 2 24.46 48.61 14.68
C ARG A 2 24.50 47.08 14.90
N ARG A 3 24.84 46.62 16.11
CA ARG A 3 24.88 45.17 16.45
C ARG A 3 23.56 44.44 16.22
N ARG A 4 22.42 45.13 16.42
CA ARG A 4 21.08 44.56 16.18
C ARG A 4 20.76 44.44 14.67
N ALA A 5 21.26 45.35 13.84
CA ALA A 5 21.10 45.27 12.39
C ALA A 5 21.98 44.16 11.80
N GLU A 6 23.23 44.03 12.29
CA GLU A 6 24.14 42.93 11.97
C GLU A 6 23.53 41.58 12.40
N GLY A 7 22.92 41.50 13.59
CA GLY A 7 22.20 40.31 14.05
C GLY A 7 20.97 39.97 13.19
N ALA A 8 20.18 40.96 12.77
CA ALA A 8 19.04 40.75 11.89
C ALA A 8 19.47 40.24 10.49
N LEU A 9 20.53 40.81 9.91
CA LEU A 9 21.12 40.36 8.65
C LEU A 9 21.65 38.93 8.77
N LEU A 10 22.32 38.59 9.88
CA LEU A 10 22.77 37.24 10.16
C LEU A 10 21.59 36.26 10.24
N GLY A 11 20.51 36.63 10.93
CA GLY A 11 19.29 35.82 11.01
C GLY A 11 18.66 35.55 9.64
N ILE A 12 18.54 36.58 8.79
CA ILE A 12 18.08 36.44 7.41
C ILE A 12 19.02 35.53 6.62
N ALA A 13 20.34 35.71 6.73
CA ALA A 13 21.32 34.90 6.02
C ALA A 13 21.21 33.41 6.41
N ILE A 14 21.11 33.11 7.71
CA ILE A 14 20.92 31.73 8.19
C ILE A 14 19.61 31.17 7.66
N PHE A 15 18.51 31.93 7.73
CA PHE A 15 17.21 31.49 7.22
C PHE A 15 17.28 31.17 5.73
N VAL A 16 17.76 32.09 4.90
CA VAL A 16 17.79 31.92 3.44
C VAL A 16 18.74 30.80 3.04
N LEU A 17 19.97 30.79 3.57
CA LEU A 17 20.97 29.78 3.20
C LEU A 17 20.54 28.36 3.59
N SER A 18 19.86 28.21 4.72
CA SER A 18 19.34 26.90 5.14
C SER A 18 18.03 26.54 4.45
N PHE A 19 17.12 27.48 4.21
CA PHE A 19 15.80 27.19 3.64
C PHE A 19 15.84 26.96 2.12
N LEU A 20 16.71 27.68 1.40
CA LEU A 20 16.75 27.68 -0.07
C LEU A 20 16.95 26.28 -0.68
N PRO A 21 17.86 25.41 -0.18
CA PRO A 21 17.97 24.03 -0.66
C PRO A 21 16.71 23.20 -0.42
N MET A 22 15.98 23.46 0.68
CA MET A 22 14.80 22.68 1.07
C MET A 22 13.58 22.95 0.19
N THR A 23 13.54 24.12 -0.47
CA THR A 23 12.43 24.47 -1.36
C THR A 23 12.33 23.57 -2.59
N ASN A 24 13.32 22.70 -2.84
CA ASN A 24 13.46 21.90 -4.06
C ASN A 24 13.50 22.74 -5.35
N MET A 25 13.65 24.08 -5.26
CA MET A 25 13.72 24.96 -6.44
C MET A 25 15.07 24.86 -7.16
N LEU A 26 16.16 24.62 -6.42
CA LEU A 26 17.51 24.54 -6.97
C LEU A 26 18.01 23.11 -7.13
N PHE A 27 17.68 22.24 -6.17
CA PHE A 27 18.06 20.83 -6.18
C PHE A 27 16.86 20.00 -5.71
N PRO A 28 16.26 19.15 -6.54
CA PRO A 28 15.17 18.29 -6.11
C PRO A 28 15.70 17.15 -5.24
N ILE A 29 15.44 17.19 -3.93
CA ILE A 29 15.97 16.24 -2.93
C ILE A 29 15.02 15.03 -2.73
N GLY A 30 14.04 14.84 -3.63
CA GLY A 30 13.11 13.70 -3.61
C GLY A 30 12.20 13.61 -2.36
N THR A 31 12.24 14.61 -1.47
CA THR A 31 11.41 14.69 -0.27
C THR A 31 10.72 16.05 -0.24
N LEU A 32 9.40 16.07 -0.02
CA LEU A 32 8.69 17.32 0.31
C LEU A 32 9.23 17.84 1.63
N VAL A 33 9.43 19.16 1.73
CA VAL A 33 9.96 19.89 2.90
C VAL A 33 9.60 19.19 4.21
N ALA A 34 10.49 18.34 4.69
CA ALA A 34 10.24 17.55 5.88
C ALA A 34 10.48 18.42 7.11
N GLU A 35 9.68 18.24 8.15
CA GLU A 35 9.79 19.02 9.41
C GLU A 35 11.22 19.00 9.97
N ARG A 36 11.93 17.88 9.81
CA ARG A 36 13.33 17.74 10.23
C ARG A 36 14.32 18.68 9.55
N LEU A 37 13.96 19.25 8.42
CA LEU A 37 14.80 20.20 7.69
C LEU A 37 14.58 21.65 8.21
N LEU A 38 13.42 21.95 8.81
CA LEU A 38 13.04 23.32 9.18
C LEU A 38 13.70 23.86 10.46
N TYR A 39 14.47 23.05 11.20
CA TYR A 39 15.11 23.50 12.45
C TYR A 39 16.08 24.66 12.25
N MET A 40 17.02 24.55 11.30
CA MET A 40 18.00 25.60 11.02
C MET A 40 17.39 26.90 10.46
N PRO A 41 16.44 26.85 9.50
CA PRO A 41 15.70 28.03 9.08
C PRO A 41 14.99 28.71 10.25
N SER A 42 14.34 27.94 11.12
CA SER A 42 13.62 28.47 12.28
C SER A 42 14.53 29.25 13.24
N VAL A 43 15.78 28.79 13.44
CA VAL A 43 16.77 29.53 14.24
C VAL A 43 17.08 30.89 13.62
N GLY A 44 17.33 30.94 12.30
CA GLY A 44 17.57 32.20 11.58
C GLY A 44 16.39 33.17 11.68
N PHE A 45 15.17 32.64 11.52
CA PHE A 45 13.94 33.40 11.65
C PHE A 45 13.76 34.00 13.06
N LEU A 46 14.01 33.23 14.12
CA LEU A 46 13.91 33.70 15.50
C LEU A 46 14.95 34.79 15.82
N VAL A 47 16.19 34.65 15.35
CA VAL A 47 17.23 35.67 15.50
C VAL A 47 16.83 36.98 14.80
N PHE A 48 16.23 36.88 13.61
CA PHE A 48 15.68 38.04 12.91
C PHE A 48 14.54 38.71 13.71
N CYS A 49 13.52 37.94 14.11
CA CYS A 49 12.37 38.47 14.84
C CYS A 49 12.76 39.14 16.16
N THR A 50 13.67 38.55 16.93
CA THR A 50 14.15 39.10 18.20
C THR A 50 14.88 40.43 18.02
N CYS A 51 15.76 40.53 17.01
CA CYS A 51 16.45 41.77 16.65
C CYS A 51 15.50 42.85 16.15
N PHE A 52 14.47 42.46 15.37
CA PHE A 52 13.44 43.35 14.85
C PHE A 52 12.55 43.93 15.96
N LEU A 53 12.06 43.08 16.88
CA LEU A 53 11.27 43.47 18.05
C LEU A 53 12.01 44.46 18.98
N HIS A 54 13.33 44.34 19.06
CA HIS A 54 14.18 45.23 19.87
C HIS A 54 14.78 46.38 19.04
N SER A 55 14.35 46.58 17.80
CA SER A 55 14.82 47.72 17.00
C SER A 55 14.21 49.02 17.51
N GLU A 56 15.07 50.02 17.76
CA GLU A 56 14.67 51.34 18.22
C GLU A 56 14.59 52.26 17.01
N THR A 57 13.49 52.15 16.27
CA THR A 57 13.16 53.05 15.16
C THR A 57 12.07 54.02 15.59
N ARG A 58 12.05 55.22 14.99
CA ARG A 58 11.10 56.30 15.30
C ARG A 58 9.62 55.90 15.12
N LEU A 59 9.36 54.88 14.30
CA LEU A 59 8.03 54.33 14.01
C LEU A 59 7.61 53.22 14.99
N TRP A 60 8.56 52.64 15.75
CA TRP A 60 8.33 51.53 16.69
C TRP A 60 8.03 52.04 18.11
N THR A 61 6.81 52.57 18.29
CA THR A 61 6.33 53.02 19.61
C THR A 61 6.12 51.85 20.58
N THR A 62 6.07 52.15 21.89
CA THR A 62 5.76 51.17 22.94
C THR A 62 4.39 50.51 22.73
N ALA A 63 3.40 51.27 22.25
CA ALA A 63 2.08 50.73 21.91
C ALA A 63 2.13 49.75 20.73
N LEU A 64 2.88 50.07 19.67
CA LEU A 64 3.04 49.18 18.51
C LEU A 64 3.79 47.89 18.89
N ARG A 65 4.84 47.99 19.71
CA ARG A 65 5.57 46.85 20.29
C ARG A 65 4.64 45.91 21.04
N ALA A 66 3.80 46.46 21.91
CA ALA A 66 2.84 45.69 22.69
C ALA A 66 1.79 45.03 21.79
N ALA A 67 1.26 45.76 20.79
CA ALA A 67 0.29 45.21 19.85
C ALA A 67 0.85 44.04 19.03
N VAL A 68 2.08 44.15 18.53
CA VAL A 68 2.77 43.06 17.81
C VAL A 68 3.01 41.87 18.75
N GLY A 69 3.48 42.12 19.98
CA GLY A 69 3.71 41.07 20.96
C GLY A 69 2.43 40.31 21.32
N VAL A 70 1.33 41.01 21.59
CA VAL A 70 0.01 40.41 21.85
C VAL A 70 -0.49 39.64 20.64
N SER A 71 -0.32 40.16 19.42
CA SER A 71 -0.71 39.47 18.19
C SER A 71 0.08 38.17 18.00
N LEU A 72 1.39 38.18 18.26
CA LEU A 72 2.24 36.98 18.21
C LEU A 72 1.80 35.94 19.25
N LEU A 73 1.51 36.36 20.49
CA LEU A 73 0.98 35.48 21.53
C LEU A 73 -0.38 34.89 21.12
N GLY A 74 -1.26 35.68 20.51
CA GLY A 74 -2.54 35.21 19.98
C GLY A 74 -2.37 34.16 18.88
N VAL A 75 -1.44 34.38 17.94
CA VAL A 75 -1.09 33.41 16.89
C VAL A 75 -0.53 32.13 17.51
N LEU A 76 0.39 32.23 18.47
CA LEU A 76 0.95 31.07 19.17
C LEU A 76 -0.12 30.29 19.94
N ALA A 77 -1.06 30.97 20.60
CA ALA A 77 -2.18 30.33 21.28
C ALA A 77 -3.12 29.61 20.29
N LEU A 78 -3.41 30.23 19.13
CA LEU A 78 -4.17 29.58 18.07
C LEU A 78 -3.46 28.32 17.55
N TRP A 79 -2.17 28.42 17.24
CA TRP A 79 -1.36 27.26 16.81
C TRP A 79 -1.30 26.17 17.87
N TRP A 80 -1.21 26.54 19.15
CA TRP A 80 -1.25 25.60 20.25
C TRP A 80 -2.59 24.86 20.30
N VAL A 81 -3.73 25.56 20.16
CA VAL A 81 -5.05 24.92 20.10
C VAL A 81 -5.18 24.00 18.90
N LEU A 82 -4.73 24.42 17.71
CA LEU A 82 -4.75 23.60 16.50
C LEU A 82 -3.86 22.36 16.65
N CYS A 83 -2.67 22.50 17.22
CA CYS A 83 -1.76 21.40 17.51
C CYS A 83 -2.36 20.44 18.53
N TYR A 84 -2.97 20.95 19.60
CA TYR A 84 -3.64 20.12 20.61
C TYR A 84 -4.79 19.31 20.01
N ARG A 85 -5.60 19.91 19.14
CA ARG A 85 -6.65 19.20 18.39
C ARG A 85 -6.04 18.13 17.49
N ARG A 86 -4.99 18.48 16.73
CA ARG A 86 -4.30 17.54 15.84
C ARG A 86 -3.71 16.36 16.62
N VAL A 87 -3.12 16.59 17.79
CA VAL A 87 -2.61 15.53 18.68
C VAL A 87 -3.71 14.54 19.09
N SER A 88 -4.97 14.97 19.18
CA SER A 88 -6.09 14.06 19.39
C SER A 88 -6.25 13.05 18.25
N ASP A 89 -5.96 13.44 17.00
CA ASP A 89 -6.01 12.55 15.83
C ASP A 89 -4.88 11.51 15.85
N TRP A 90 -3.79 11.76 16.58
CA TRP A 90 -2.66 10.83 16.74
C TRP A 90 -2.87 9.78 17.82
N ARG A 91 -4.03 9.79 18.51
CA ARG A 91 -4.30 8.82 19.59
C ARG A 91 -4.31 7.38 19.10
N THR A 92 -4.76 7.13 17.87
CA THR A 92 -4.70 5.82 17.24
C THR A 92 -4.15 5.92 15.82
N VAL A 93 -3.53 4.85 15.34
CA VAL A 93 -3.06 4.76 13.96
C VAL A 93 -4.23 4.84 12.98
N GLU A 94 -5.39 4.31 13.36
CA GLU A 94 -6.63 4.38 12.57
C GLU A 94 -7.16 5.81 12.46
N SER A 95 -7.16 6.60 13.54
CA SER A 95 -7.73 7.95 13.48
C SER A 95 -6.94 8.87 12.55
N ILE A 96 -5.60 8.80 12.60
CA ILE A 96 -4.77 9.62 11.71
C ILE A 96 -4.91 9.20 10.25
N THR A 97 -4.94 7.90 9.98
CA THR A 97 -5.06 7.38 8.60
C THR A 97 -6.44 7.68 8.00
N LEU A 98 -7.51 7.61 8.81
CA LEU A 98 -8.85 8.04 8.40
C LEU A 98 -8.89 9.54 8.11
N VAL A 99 -8.40 10.38 9.01
CA VAL A 99 -8.41 11.84 8.83
C VAL A 99 -7.57 12.25 7.63
N ASP A 100 -6.35 11.72 7.50
CA ASP A 100 -5.47 12.05 6.39
C ASP A 100 -6.00 11.49 5.06
N GLY A 101 -6.56 10.28 5.05
CA GLY A 101 -7.20 9.70 3.87
C GLY A 101 -8.44 10.47 3.41
N LEU A 102 -9.26 10.97 4.35
CA LEU A 102 -10.46 11.72 4.04
C LEU A 102 -10.18 13.18 3.65
N THR A 103 -9.10 13.78 4.17
CA THR A 103 -8.73 15.18 3.88
C THR A 103 -7.81 15.30 2.68
N GLN A 104 -6.87 14.37 2.51
CA GLN A 104 -5.89 14.35 1.41
C GLN A 104 -6.34 13.41 0.28
N LEU A 105 -7.55 13.65 -0.24
CA LEU A 105 -8.20 12.83 -1.29
C LEU A 105 -7.43 12.69 -2.61
N ARG A 106 -6.25 13.31 -2.75
CA ARG A 106 -5.42 13.32 -3.96
C ARG A 106 -4.10 12.57 -3.85
N SER A 107 -3.85 11.86 -2.73
CA SER A 107 -2.63 11.06 -2.56
C SER A 107 -2.95 9.57 -2.61
N THR A 108 -2.34 8.84 -3.58
CA THR A 108 -2.44 7.39 -3.74
C THR A 108 -2.19 6.66 -2.42
N ARG A 109 -1.09 7.01 -1.73
CA ARG A 109 -0.71 6.39 -0.45
C ARG A 109 -1.77 6.58 0.64
N THR A 110 -2.38 7.76 0.71
CA THR A 110 -3.40 8.04 1.73
C THR A 110 -4.71 7.29 1.45
N GLN A 111 -5.13 7.19 0.17
CA GLN A 111 -6.30 6.40 -0.21
C GLN A 111 -6.07 4.90 0.01
N PHE A 112 -4.87 4.40 -0.29
CA PHE A 112 -4.49 3.01 -0.01
C PHE A 112 -4.53 2.69 1.49
N ASN A 113 -3.93 3.55 2.33
CA ASN A 113 -3.97 3.37 3.77
C ASN A 113 -5.41 3.44 4.33
N LEU A 114 -6.23 4.36 3.80
CA LEU A 114 -7.65 4.45 4.14
C LEU A 114 -8.40 3.16 3.83
N ALA A 115 -8.15 2.57 2.65
CA ALA A 115 -8.75 1.30 2.25
C ALA A 115 -8.34 0.15 3.20
N ASN A 116 -7.06 0.08 3.60
CA ASN A 116 -6.59 -0.94 4.55
C ASN A 116 -7.28 -0.83 5.91
N VAL A 117 -7.55 0.38 6.40
CA VAL A 117 -8.31 0.58 7.65
C VAL A 117 -9.76 0.11 7.47
N TYR A 118 -10.40 0.42 6.34
CA TYR A 118 -11.73 -0.10 6.06
C TYR A 118 -11.76 -1.64 5.99
N MET A 119 -10.73 -2.27 5.42
CA MET A 119 -10.59 -3.73 5.42
C MET A 119 -10.45 -4.31 6.83
N GLN A 120 -9.65 -3.69 7.70
CA GLN A 120 -9.52 -4.10 9.11
C GLN A 120 -10.85 -3.98 9.88
N GLN A 121 -11.70 -3.02 9.49
CA GLN A 121 -13.05 -2.83 10.03
C GLN A 121 -14.12 -3.70 9.35
N ALA A 122 -13.73 -4.62 8.45
CA ALA A 122 -14.62 -5.43 7.62
C ALA A 122 -15.60 -4.62 6.74
N ARG A 123 -15.26 -3.36 6.44
CA ARG A 123 -16.03 -2.42 5.61
C ARG A 123 -15.57 -2.51 4.15
N MET A 124 -15.92 -3.63 3.52
CA MET A 124 -15.40 -3.98 2.19
C MET A 124 -15.86 -3.03 1.07
N ASP A 125 -17.05 -2.42 1.18
CA ASP A 125 -17.56 -1.46 0.18
C ASP A 125 -16.72 -0.18 0.15
N GLU A 126 -16.48 0.40 1.34
CA GLU A 126 -15.67 1.61 1.47
C GLU A 126 -14.20 1.33 1.14
N ALA A 127 -13.69 0.15 1.49
CA ALA A 127 -12.35 -0.29 1.11
C ALA A 127 -12.20 -0.35 -0.42
N LEU A 128 -13.15 -0.98 -1.12
CA LEU A 128 -13.11 -1.10 -2.58
C LEU A 128 -13.08 0.29 -3.25
N ILE A 129 -13.95 1.21 -2.81
CA ILE A 129 -13.97 2.59 -3.32
C ILE A 129 -12.63 3.29 -3.08
N ALA A 130 -12.04 3.13 -1.89
CA ALA A 130 -10.77 3.75 -1.56
C ALA A 130 -9.59 3.16 -2.36
N TYR A 131 -9.54 1.84 -2.59
CA TYR A 131 -8.55 1.22 -3.47
C TYR A 131 -8.70 1.69 -4.93
N GLN A 132 -9.93 1.79 -5.44
CA GLN A 132 -10.20 2.32 -6.78
C GLN A 132 -9.75 3.77 -6.92
N ARG A 133 -9.98 4.61 -5.89
CA ARG A 133 -9.46 5.98 -5.87
C ARG A 133 -7.94 6.02 -5.84
N ALA A 134 -7.29 5.17 -5.06
CA ALA A 134 -5.84 5.07 -5.05
C ALA A 134 -5.30 4.76 -6.45
N ASN A 135 -5.89 3.79 -7.14
CA ASN A 135 -5.52 3.45 -8.51
C ASN A 135 -5.73 4.63 -9.49
N ASN A 136 -6.87 5.32 -9.42
CA ASN A 136 -7.16 6.46 -10.29
C ASN A 136 -6.20 7.66 -10.09
N LEU A 137 -5.56 7.75 -8.91
CA LEU A 137 -4.59 8.79 -8.58
C LEU A 137 -3.16 8.44 -8.97
N ASP A 138 -2.89 7.20 -9.41
CA ASP A 138 -1.63 6.76 -10.00
C ASP A 138 -1.83 6.45 -11.49
N PRO A 139 -1.76 7.47 -12.39
CA PRO A 139 -2.06 7.30 -13.81
C PRO A 139 -1.07 6.39 -14.53
N GLN A 140 0.06 6.06 -13.91
CA GLN A 140 1.05 5.16 -14.47
C GLN A 140 0.88 3.71 -13.98
N GLU A 141 -0.18 3.45 -13.18
CA GLU A 141 -0.51 2.12 -12.63
C GLU A 141 0.73 1.41 -12.07
N ARG A 142 1.62 2.15 -11.39
CA ARG A 142 2.90 1.61 -10.94
C ARG A 142 2.67 0.66 -9.78
N ASP A 143 1.84 1.03 -8.81
CA ASP A 143 1.61 0.20 -7.63
C ASP A 143 0.52 -0.86 -7.88
N ALA A 144 0.91 -2.14 -7.87
CA ALA A 144 -0.02 -3.27 -8.02
C ALA A 144 -0.91 -3.49 -6.78
N MET A 145 -0.58 -2.94 -5.61
CA MET A 145 -1.28 -3.23 -4.34
C MET A 145 -2.76 -2.84 -4.33
N PRO A 146 -3.17 -1.61 -4.74
CA PRO A 146 -4.58 -1.25 -4.75
C PRO A 146 -5.40 -2.11 -5.72
N LEU A 147 -4.82 -2.47 -6.87
CA LEU A 147 -5.45 -3.33 -7.86
C LEU A 147 -5.66 -4.75 -7.32
N TYR A 148 -4.63 -5.32 -6.71
CA TYR A 148 -4.68 -6.64 -6.10
C TYR A 148 -5.76 -6.73 -5.01
N HIS A 149 -5.76 -5.82 -4.03
CA HIS A 149 -6.75 -5.87 -2.95
C HIS A 149 -8.18 -5.57 -3.42
N ALA A 150 -8.36 -4.69 -4.41
CA ALA A 150 -9.66 -4.52 -5.07
C ALA A 150 -10.12 -5.84 -5.72
N GLY A 151 -9.22 -6.52 -6.44
CA GLY A 151 -9.46 -7.85 -7.01
C GLY A 151 -9.88 -8.88 -5.97
N GLN A 152 -9.23 -8.93 -4.81
CA GLN A 152 -9.58 -9.85 -3.72
C GLN A 152 -10.98 -9.59 -3.16
N ILE A 153 -11.37 -8.32 -2.98
CA ILE A 153 -12.71 -7.97 -2.54
C ILE A 153 -13.75 -8.43 -3.57
N LEU A 154 -13.48 -8.23 -4.86
CA LEU A 154 -14.36 -8.65 -5.96
C LEU A 154 -14.48 -10.19 -6.04
N MET A 155 -13.37 -10.91 -5.84
CA MET A 155 -13.37 -12.38 -5.72
C MET A 155 -14.27 -12.85 -4.57
N TYR A 156 -14.16 -12.23 -3.40
CA TYR A 156 -14.99 -12.55 -2.23
C TYR A 156 -16.49 -12.34 -2.49
N ARG A 157 -16.83 -11.36 -3.34
CA ARG A 157 -18.21 -11.07 -3.77
C ARG A 157 -18.72 -11.95 -4.91
N GLY A 158 -17.87 -12.83 -5.46
CA GLY A 158 -18.20 -13.62 -6.64
C GLY A 158 -18.25 -12.81 -7.95
N GLN A 159 -17.75 -11.57 -7.95
CA GLN A 159 -17.67 -10.72 -9.13
C GLN A 159 -16.42 -11.05 -9.96
N TYR A 160 -16.34 -12.30 -10.43
CA TYR A 160 -15.12 -12.86 -11.02
C TYR A 160 -14.63 -12.17 -12.29
N VAL A 161 -15.56 -11.65 -13.12
CA VAL A 161 -15.20 -10.93 -14.35
C VAL A 161 -14.50 -9.61 -14.05
N GLU A 162 -14.98 -8.86 -13.06
CA GLU A 162 -14.33 -7.61 -12.63
C GLU A 162 -13.02 -7.93 -11.92
N ALA A 163 -13.01 -8.93 -11.03
CA ALA A 163 -11.81 -9.37 -10.34
C ALA A 163 -10.68 -9.74 -11.32
N GLU A 164 -10.99 -10.47 -12.38
CA GLU A 164 -10.04 -10.85 -13.44
C GLU A 164 -9.38 -9.61 -14.07
N GLN A 165 -10.14 -8.56 -14.37
CA GLN A 165 -9.59 -7.33 -14.95
C GLN A 165 -8.63 -6.62 -13.99
N TYR A 166 -8.99 -6.53 -12.70
CA TYR A 166 -8.15 -5.92 -11.68
C TYR A 166 -6.86 -6.72 -11.44
N LEU A 167 -6.97 -8.05 -11.37
CA LEU A 167 -5.85 -8.95 -11.12
C LEU A 167 -4.92 -9.06 -12.35
N HIS A 168 -5.47 -9.02 -13.57
CA HIS A 168 -4.68 -8.94 -14.80
C HIS A 168 -3.81 -7.67 -14.84
N LYS A 169 -4.36 -6.53 -14.43
CA LYS A 169 -3.57 -5.30 -14.27
C LYS A 169 -2.53 -5.43 -13.16
N ALA A 170 -2.91 -6.01 -12.02
CA ALA A 170 -1.99 -6.21 -10.90
C ALA A 170 -0.78 -7.07 -11.30
N VAL A 171 -0.97 -8.16 -12.06
CA VAL A 171 0.15 -9.00 -12.53
C VAL A 171 1.06 -8.32 -13.55
N SER A 172 0.58 -7.25 -14.18
CA SER A 172 1.33 -6.44 -15.16
C SER A 172 2.01 -5.21 -14.52
N GLY A 173 1.75 -4.95 -13.24
CA GLY A 173 2.25 -3.78 -12.51
C GLY A 173 3.62 -3.98 -11.88
N PHE A 174 4.09 -2.98 -11.11
CA PHE A 174 5.33 -3.12 -10.35
C PHE A 174 5.05 -3.80 -8.99
N PHE A 175 5.82 -4.86 -8.73
CA PHE A 175 5.83 -5.58 -7.48
C PHE A 175 6.95 -5.06 -6.56
N SER A 176 6.60 -4.74 -5.32
CA SER A 176 7.61 -4.60 -4.27
C SER A 176 7.63 -5.89 -3.44
N PRO A 177 8.70 -6.70 -3.51
CA PRO A 177 8.79 -7.97 -2.78
C PRO A 177 8.68 -7.84 -1.25
N LEU A 178 8.85 -6.63 -0.71
CA LEU A 178 8.73 -6.33 0.71
C LEU A 178 7.29 -6.14 1.18
N VAL A 179 6.35 -5.96 0.25
CA VAL A 179 4.99 -5.50 0.56
C VAL A 179 3.93 -6.34 -0.16
N LEU A 180 4.24 -6.88 -1.34
CA LEU A 180 3.36 -7.74 -2.13
C LEU A 180 4.08 -9.03 -2.50
N HIS A 181 3.52 -10.15 -2.06
CA HIS A 181 3.97 -11.49 -2.47
C HIS A 181 3.46 -11.77 -3.88
N GLU A 182 4.35 -11.73 -4.86
CA GLU A 182 4.02 -11.86 -6.28
C GLU A 182 3.31 -13.20 -6.58
N GLU A 183 3.67 -14.28 -5.87
CA GLU A 183 3.02 -15.59 -5.97
C GLU A 183 1.54 -15.57 -5.60
N GLU A 184 1.13 -14.74 -4.62
CA GLU A 184 -0.29 -14.62 -4.22
C GLU A 184 -1.09 -13.88 -5.30
N VAL A 185 -0.47 -12.94 -6.02
CA VAL A 185 -1.14 -12.19 -7.11
C VAL A 185 -1.35 -13.09 -8.33
N TRP A 186 -0.31 -13.85 -8.73
CA TRP A 186 -0.45 -14.86 -9.78
C TRP A 186 -1.50 -15.91 -9.44
N HIS A 187 -1.53 -16.36 -8.18
CA HIS A 187 -2.52 -17.30 -7.69
C HIS A 187 -3.95 -16.76 -7.74
N ASP A 188 -4.19 -15.55 -7.22
CA ASP A 188 -5.53 -14.97 -7.19
C ASP A 188 -6.02 -14.65 -8.61
N TYR A 189 -5.14 -14.23 -9.51
CA TYR A 189 -5.47 -14.09 -10.93
C TYR A 189 -5.86 -15.44 -11.55
N GLY A 190 -5.11 -16.51 -11.24
CA GLY A 190 -5.46 -17.86 -11.65
C GLY A 190 -6.84 -18.31 -11.13
N LEU A 191 -7.18 -17.99 -9.89
CA LEU A 191 -8.52 -18.26 -9.34
C LEU A 191 -9.61 -17.48 -10.07
N ALA A 192 -9.39 -16.19 -10.36
CA ALA A 192 -10.35 -15.39 -11.12
C ALA A 192 -10.59 -15.99 -12.52
N LEU A 193 -9.50 -16.34 -13.23
CA LEU A 193 -9.53 -17.01 -14.53
C LEU A 193 -10.28 -18.34 -14.50
N TRP A 194 -10.09 -19.13 -13.44
CA TRP A 194 -10.80 -20.39 -13.25
C TRP A 194 -12.31 -20.18 -13.18
N HIS A 195 -12.76 -19.20 -12.39
CA HIS A 195 -14.17 -18.91 -12.21
C HIS A 195 -14.85 -18.31 -13.45
N VAL A 196 -14.12 -17.58 -14.28
CA VAL A 196 -14.64 -17.09 -15.59
C VAL A 196 -14.55 -18.15 -16.69
N GLY A 197 -14.02 -19.35 -16.40
CA GLY A 197 -13.99 -20.49 -17.32
C GLY A 197 -12.72 -20.63 -18.17
N ARG A 198 -11.73 -19.73 -18.01
CA ARG A 198 -10.43 -19.75 -18.73
C ARG A 198 -9.44 -20.70 -18.04
N LYS A 199 -9.80 -22.00 -17.99
CA LYS A 199 -9.12 -23.01 -17.16
C LYS A 199 -7.65 -23.28 -17.53
N LEU A 200 -7.30 -23.23 -18.81
CA LEU A 200 -5.91 -23.41 -19.25
C LEU A 200 -5.02 -22.25 -18.78
N GLU A 201 -5.52 -21.03 -18.89
CA GLU A 201 -4.81 -19.84 -18.44
C GLU A 201 -4.74 -19.79 -16.90
N ALA A 202 -5.78 -20.25 -16.21
CA ALA A 202 -5.74 -20.44 -14.75
C ALA A 202 -4.59 -21.37 -14.33
N ALA A 203 -4.44 -22.52 -14.99
CA ALA A 203 -3.34 -23.45 -14.71
C ALA A 203 -1.96 -22.81 -14.96
N GLN A 204 -1.80 -22.04 -16.04
CA GLN A 204 -0.56 -21.29 -16.31
C GLN A 204 -0.26 -20.27 -15.20
N ASN A 205 -1.28 -19.58 -14.67
CA ASN A 205 -1.08 -18.61 -13.59
C ASN A 205 -0.75 -19.29 -12.25
N PHE A 206 -1.33 -20.46 -11.94
CA PHE A 206 -0.87 -21.25 -10.80
C PHE A 206 0.55 -21.76 -10.96
N GLN A 207 0.96 -22.10 -12.20
CA GLN A 207 2.34 -22.44 -12.52
C GLN A 207 3.30 -21.25 -12.30
N ASN A 208 2.91 -20.05 -12.72
CA ASN A 208 3.69 -18.83 -12.46
C ASN A 208 3.84 -18.55 -10.97
N ALA A 209 2.79 -18.78 -10.18
CA ALA A 209 2.84 -18.61 -8.72
C ALA A 209 3.92 -19.52 -8.08
N ILE A 210 3.99 -20.80 -8.48
CA ILE A 210 4.99 -21.73 -7.92
C ILE A 210 6.40 -21.53 -8.51
N ILE A 211 6.54 -20.96 -9.71
CA ILE A 211 7.84 -20.55 -10.25
C ILE A 211 8.39 -19.37 -9.44
N THR A 212 7.52 -18.42 -9.09
CA THR A 212 7.87 -17.23 -8.31
C THR A 212 8.23 -17.61 -6.87
N ASN A 213 7.45 -18.50 -6.25
CA ASN A 213 7.74 -19.06 -4.94
C ASN A 213 7.56 -20.59 -4.94
N PRO A 214 8.67 -21.35 -5.02
CA PRO A 214 8.64 -22.82 -4.98
C PRO A 214 8.16 -23.43 -3.66
N VAL A 215 7.96 -22.63 -2.61
CA VAL A 215 7.47 -23.04 -1.27
C VAL A 215 6.05 -22.51 -1.05
N PHE A 216 5.23 -22.48 -2.11
CA PHE A 216 3.85 -21.97 -2.07
C PHE A 216 2.80 -23.09 -2.24
N PRO A 217 2.34 -23.73 -1.16
CA PRO A 217 1.49 -24.93 -1.22
C PRO A 217 0.11 -24.68 -1.86
N LYS A 218 -0.47 -23.47 -1.71
CA LYS A 218 -1.75 -23.13 -2.34
C LYS A 218 -1.65 -23.19 -3.87
N GLY A 219 -0.55 -22.69 -4.44
CA GLY A 219 -0.27 -22.74 -5.87
C GLY A 219 -0.19 -24.16 -6.39
N TYR A 220 0.57 -25.03 -5.70
CA TYR A 220 0.65 -26.46 -6.04
C TYR A 220 -0.71 -27.17 -5.95
N ASN A 221 -1.49 -26.91 -4.90
CA ASN A 221 -2.82 -27.51 -4.76
C ASN A 221 -3.74 -27.12 -5.91
N ASN A 222 -3.80 -25.82 -6.23
CA ASN A 222 -4.71 -25.31 -7.26
C ASN A 222 -4.25 -25.65 -8.68
N LEU A 223 -2.93 -25.68 -8.93
CA LEU A 223 -2.36 -26.24 -10.17
C LEU A 223 -2.75 -27.71 -10.33
N GLY A 224 -2.57 -28.50 -9.27
CA GLY A 224 -2.89 -29.92 -9.27
C GLY A 224 -4.35 -30.20 -9.58
N CYS A 225 -5.26 -29.51 -8.88
CA CYS A 225 -6.69 -29.53 -9.18
C CYS A 225 -6.99 -29.16 -10.63
N ALA A 226 -6.40 -28.06 -11.12
CA ALA A 226 -6.64 -27.59 -12.49
C ALA A 226 -6.18 -28.61 -13.54
N LEU A 227 -4.97 -29.16 -13.39
CA LEU A 227 -4.38 -30.12 -14.33
C LEU A 227 -5.15 -31.44 -14.37
N VAL A 228 -5.52 -32.01 -13.22
CA VAL A 228 -6.33 -33.24 -13.19
C VAL A 228 -7.68 -33.01 -13.87
N MET A 229 -8.38 -31.92 -13.54
CA MET A 229 -9.69 -31.63 -14.15
C MET A 229 -9.60 -31.37 -15.67
N LEU A 230 -8.52 -30.74 -16.14
CA LEU A 230 -8.26 -30.57 -17.58
C LEU A 230 -7.95 -31.91 -18.25
N GLY A 231 -7.16 -32.76 -17.59
CA GLY A 231 -6.80 -34.10 -18.06
C GLY A 231 -7.98 -35.07 -18.11
N LEU A 232 -8.98 -34.94 -17.24
CA LEU A 232 -10.18 -35.79 -17.28
C LEU A 232 -11.11 -35.52 -18.48
N ASN A 233 -10.89 -34.44 -19.25
CA ASN A 233 -11.72 -34.07 -20.41
C ASN A 233 -11.29 -34.73 -21.75
N ASN A 234 -10.62 -35.89 -21.73
CA ASN A 234 -10.29 -36.73 -22.90
C ASN A 234 -9.55 -36.02 -24.06
N GLN A 235 -8.56 -35.19 -23.75
CA GLN A 235 -7.61 -34.60 -24.71
C GLN A 235 -6.42 -35.57 -24.95
N PRO A 236 -5.67 -35.46 -26.07
CA PRO A 236 -4.53 -36.33 -26.36
C PRO A 236 -3.43 -36.33 -25.28
N GLN A 237 -3.35 -35.27 -24.48
CA GLN A 237 -2.37 -35.09 -23.39
C GLN A 237 -2.94 -35.43 -22.00
N SER A 238 -4.15 -36.01 -21.94
CA SER A 238 -4.91 -36.23 -20.71
C SER A 238 -4.16 -37.00 -19.62
N GLN A 239 -3.42 -38.06 -19.98
CA GLN A 239 -2.70 -38.86 -18.99
C GLN A 239 -1.53 -38.10 -18.36
N GLN A 240 -0.78 -37.34 -19.16
CA GLN A 240 0.34 -36.54 -18.66
C GLN A 240 -0.13 -35.43 -17.72
N LEU A 241 -1.21 -34.73 -18.11
CA LEU A 241 -1.81 -33.68 -17.27
C LEU A 241 -2.29 -34.22 -15.92
N VAL A 242 -2.93 -35.39 -15.91
CA VAL A 242 -3.33 -36.04 -14.65
C VAL A 242 -2.11 -36.37 -13.81
N GLN A 243 -1.06 -36.97 -14.39
CA GLN A 243 0.17 -37.31 -13.64
C GLN A 243 0.85 -36.07 -13.05
N ASP A 244 1.00 -35.01 -13.83
CA ASP A 244 1.62 -33.77 -13.36
C ASP A 244 0.77 -33.08 -12.29
N GLY A 245 -0.56 -33.13 -12.44
CA GLY A 245 -1.49 -32.63 -11.44
C GLY A 245 -1.41 -33.38 -10.12
N LEU A 246 -1.32 -34.70 -10.14
CA LEU A 246 -1.16 -35.52 -8.94
C LEU A 246 0.16 -35.25 -8.21
N LYS A 247 1.27 -35.09 -8.95
CA LYS A 247 2.57 -34.68 -8.37
C LYS A 247 2.48 -33.30 -7.70
N ALA A 248 1.77 -32.35 -8.31
CA ALA A 248 1.56 -31.04 -7.70
C ALA A 248 0.75 -31.14 -6.39
N LEU A 249 -0.28 -31.98 -6.33
CA LEU A 249 -1.04 -32.22 -5.09
C LEU A 249 -0.17 -32.84 -3.99
N GLU A 250 0.67 -33.83 -4.34
CA GLU A 250 1.63 -34.43 -3.40
C GLU A 250 2.61 -33.38 -2.85
N GLN A 251 3.08 -32.47 -3.70
CA GLN A 251 3.96 -31.40 -3.27
C GLN A 251 3.25 -30.39 -2.35
N ALA A 252 1.98 -30.05 -2.62
CA ALA A 252 1.18 -29.20 -1.74
C ALA A 252 1.03 -29.82 -0.34
N VAL A 253 0.76 -31.12 -0.28
CA VAL A 253 0.67 -31.89 0.96
C VAL A 253 2.02 -31.95 1.67
N THR A 254 3.12 -32.18 0.94
CA THR A 254 4.47 -32.25 1.51
C THR A 254 4.88 -30.92 2.15
N LEU A 255 4.60 -29.80 1.46
CA LEU A 255 4.91 -28.46 1.94
C LEU A 255 4.04 -28.02 3.13
N ALA A 256 2.83 -28.58 3.27
CA ALA A 256 1.86 -28.15 4.27
C ALA A 256 1.01 -29.31 4.81
N SER A 257 1.69 -30.31 5.37
CA SER A 257 1.07 -31.56 5.85
C SER A 257 0.00 -31.38 6.92
N GLY A 258 0.04 -30.26 7.65
CA GLY A 258 -0.97 -29.88 8.64
C GLY A 258 -2.26 -29.29 8.07
N THR A 259 -2.41 -29.16 6.74
CA THR A 259 -3.58 -28.54 6.09
C THR A 259 -4.53 -29.62 5.55
N PRO A 260 -5.66 -29.93 6.23
CA PRO A 260 -6.55 -31.03 5.83
C PRO A 260 -7.18 -30.85 4.43
N LEU A 261 -7.30 -29.61 3.97
CA LEU A 261 -7.83 -29.29 2.65
C LEU A 261 -7.03 -29.96 1.52
N TYR A 262 -5.70 -29.97 1.63
CA TYR A 262 -4.84 -30.49 0.56
C TYR A 262 -4.92 -32.02 0.46
N TRP A 263 -4.94 -32.72 1.59
CA TRP A 263 -5.21 -34.16 1.65
C TRP A 263 -6.57 -34.50 1.04
N ARG A 264 -7.62 -33.77 1.42
CA ARG A 264 -8.97 -34.00 0.88
C ARG A 264 -9.03 -33.81 -0.63
N ASN A 265 -8.37 -32.77 -1.16
CA ASN A 265 -8.31 -32.54 -2.60
C ASN A 265 -7.51 -33.64 -3.30
N ALA A 266 -6.38 -34.06 -2.74
CA ALA A 266 -5.56 -35.15 -3.25
C ALA A 266 -6.34 -36.47 -3.31
N ALA A 267 -6.96 -36.89 -2.21
CA ALA A 267 -7.75 -38.13 -2.13
C ALA A 267 -8.92 -38.13 -3.13
N ALA A 268 -9.66 -37.02 -3.23
CA ALA A 268 -10.78 -36.89 -4.17
C ALA A 268 -10.31 -37.01 -5.64
N LEU A 269 -9.19 -36.37 -5.98
CA LEU A 269 -8.69 -36.37 -7.36
C LEU A 269 -7.97 -37.67 -7.73
N LEU A 270 -7.31 -38.34 -6.78
CA LEU A 270 -6.79 -39.71 -6.96
C LEU A 270 -7.91 -40.71 -7.24
N SER A 271 -9.01 -40.60 -6.49
CA SER A 271 -10.20 -41.42 -6.71
C SER A 271 -10.79 -41.20 -8.10
N LEU A 272 -10.91 -39.94 -8.53
CA LEU A 272 -11.38 -39.58 -9.87
C LEU A 272 -10.43 -40.02 -11.00
N ALA A 273 -9.12 -40.06 -10.73
CA ALA A 273 -8.12 -40.55 -11.67
C ALA A 273 -8.07 -42.10 -11.76
N GLY A 274 -8.83 -42.81 -10.92
CA GLY A 274 -8.95 -44.27 -10.93
C GLY A 274 -7.96 -44.99 -10.00
N ASP A 275 -7.20 -44.28 -9.17
CA ASP A 275 -6.26 -44.87 -8.19
C ASP A 275 -6.89 -44.92 -6.79
N GLN A 276 -7.78 -45.89 -6.59
CA GLN A 276 -8.50 -46.05 -5.32
C GLN A 276 -7.60 -46.41 -4.13
N GLN A 277 -6.47 -47.08 -4.39
CA GLN A 277 -5.58 -47.52 -3.32
C GLN A 277 -4.73 -46.35 -2.81
N ALA A 278 -4.23 -45.49 -3.71
CA ALA A 278 -3.59 -44.24 -3.33
C ALA A 278 -4.57 -43.28 -2.64
N ALA A 279 -5.83 -43.23 -3.10
CA ALA A 279 -6.86 -42.37 -2.50
C ALA A 279 -7.20 -42.72 -1.04
N LEU A 280 -7.05 -43.99 -0.61
CA LEU A 280 -7.27 -44.42 0.77
C LEU A 280 -6.06 -44.13 1.69
N GLY A 281 -4.88 -43.95 1.11
CA GLY A 281 -3.64 -43.66 1.84
C GLY A 281 -3.34 -42.17 2.01
N ALA A 282 -4.09 -41.30 1.31
CA ALA A 282 -4.07 -39.85 1.41
C ALA A 282 -5.19 -39.35 2.32
#